data_AF-A0A381UAT7-F1
#
_entry.id   AF-A0A381UAT7-F1
#
_cell.length_a   1.000
_cell.length_b   1.000
_cell.length_c   1.000
_cell.angle_alpha   90.00
_cell.angle_beta   90.00
_cell.angle_gamma   90.00
#
_symmetry.space_group_name_H-M   'P 1'
#
loop_
_entity.id
_entity.type
_entity.pdbx_description
1 polymer ?
#
loop_
_entity_poly.entity_id
_entity_poly.type
_entity_poly.pdbx_seq_one_letter_code
_entity_poly.pdbx_strand_id
1 'polypeptide(L)'
;MANILKKSIEYHTNDAVTILSDKFPDGDATFGKKHKIHNFWQIYWATPYDETIVVDADMLFLNDYSYWWNYLYKFDLLFPNTIINYKQETIQHPQYDRILTDNNIRSSYEKMFYFKKGQVAQEFFTIMEQVIKNFEKFSFDYFPDYKPQSCITSYIFPICIKMLGIEDIIYDKNNIFKYIDMKLSCLNTKIDSSVWNNDLDYWGNYEEFYIENFKQYYPLHYRNAEIYTL
;
A
#
# COMPACT_ATOMS: atom_id res chain seq x y z
N MET A 1 -10.47 -7.52 -9.68
CA MET A 1 -9.47 -7.07 -8.68
C MET A 1 -10.05 -7.19 -7.27
N ALA A 2 -10.84 -6.26 -6.75
CA ALA A 2 -11.32 -6.30 -5.34
C ALA A 2 -12.02 -7.62 -4.91
N ASN A 3 -12.84 -8.23 -5.78
CA ASN A 3 -13.48 -9.52 -5.47
C ASN A 3 -12.49 -10.69 -5.40
N ILE A 4 -11.40 -10.65 -6.16
CA ILE A 4 -10.34 -11.68 -6.11
C ILE A 4 -9.57 -11.54 -4.80
N LEU A 5 -9.18 -10.32 -4.44
CA LEU A 5 -8.58 -10.02 -3.13
C LEU A 5 -9.46 -10.54 -1.99
N LYS A 6 -10.75 -10.17 -1.98
CA LYS A 6 -11.69 -10.60 -0.95
C LYS A 6 -11.74 -12.13 -0.82
N LYS A 7 -11.88 -12.84 -1.95
CA LYS A 7 -11.87 -14.32 -1.97
C LYS A 7 -10.57 -14.90 -1.43
N SER A 8 -9.42 -14.30 -1.76
CA SER A 8 -8.13 -14.77 -1.26
C SER A 8 -7.96 -14.59 0.25
N ILE A 9 -8.51 -13.51 0.82
CA ILE A 9 -8.55 -13.31 2.27
C ILE A 9 -9.48 -14.35 2.92
N GLU A 10 -10.72 -14.46 2.43
CA GLU A 10 -11.73 -15.39 2.95
C GLU A 10 -11.34 -16.87 2.80
N TYR A 11 -10.41 -17.18 1.89
CA TYR A 11 -9.85 -18.52 1.76
C TYR A 11 -8.98 -18.91 2.97
N HIS A 12 -8.24 -17.95 3.52
CA HIS A 12 -7.24 -18.17 4.56
C HIS A 12 -7.71 -17.77 5.96
N THR A 13 -8.59 -16.77 6.05
CA THR A 13 -9.03 -16.19 7.32
C THR A 13 -10.54 -15.97 7.34
N ASN A 14 -11.08 -15.75 8.54
CA ASN A 14 -12.47 -15.32 8.74
C ASN A 14 -12.56 -13.79 8.92
N ASP A 15 -11.59 -13.04 8.40
CA ASP A 15 -11.55 -11.59 8.56
C ASP A 15 -12.72 -10.92 7.82
N ALA A 16 -13.27 -9.88 8.44
CA ALA A 16 -14.29 -9.07 7.81
C ALA A 16 -13.66 -8.15 6.73
N VAL A 17 -14.17 -8.21 5.51
CA VAL A 17 -13.65 -7.44 4.37
C VAL A 17 -14.68 -6.41 3.90
N THR A 18 -14.30 -5.12 3.94
CA THR A 18 -15.08 -4.00 3.38
C THR A 18 -14.41 -3.49 2.11
N ILE A 19 -15.15 -3.48 0.99
CA ILE A 19 -14.68 -2.88 -0.27
C ILE A 19 -15.17 -1.42 -0.32
N LEU A 20 -14.24 -0.48 -0.35
CA LEU A 20 -14.53 0.95 -0.50
C LEU A 20 -14.48 1.36 -1.98
N SER A 21 -15.64 1.42 -2.65
CA SER A 21 -15.74 1.76 -4.08
C SER A 21 -16.27 3.18 -4.35
N ASP A 22 -17.29 3.59 -3.61
CA ASP A 22 -18.17 4.74 -3.88
C ASP A 22 -18.89 5.29 -2.62
N LYS A 23 -18.85 4.56 -1.50
CA LYS A 23 -19.53 4.93 -0.24
C LYS A 23 -18.57 5.59 0.73
N PHE A 24 -18.15 6.80 0.41
CA PHE A 24 -17.34 7.61 1.32
C PHE A 24 -18.22 8.58 2.14
N PRO A 25 -17.86 8.88 3.41
CA PRO A 25 -18.63 9.76 4.28
C PRO A 25 -18.95 11.14 3.69
N ASP A 26 -18.00 11.75 2.96
CA ASP A 26 -18.16 13.07 2.31
C ASP A 26 -18.42 12.93 0.80
N GLY A 27 -18.87 11.75 0.36
CA GLY A 27 -19.06 11.43 -1.05
C GLY A 27 -17.75 11.21 -1.81
N ASP A 28 -17.89 10.86 -3.09
CA ASP A 28 -16.74 10.60 -3.95
C ASP A 28 -16.07 11.91 -4.42
N ALA A 29 -14.91 12.23 -3.85
CA ALA A 29 -14.11 13.41 -4.18
C ALA A 29 -13.30 13.26 -5.48
N THR A 30 -13.56 12.22 -6.29
CA THR A 30 -12.79 11.91 -7.50
C THR A 30 -13.45 12.37 -8.79
N PHE A 31 -14.57 13.09 -8.71
CA PHE A 31 -15.23 13.65 -9.89
C PHE A 31 -14.25 14.50 -10.73
N GLY A 32 -14.07 14.11 -12.00
CA GLY A 32 -13.12 14.77 -12.92
C GLY A 32 -11.63 14.47 -12.65
N LYS A 33 -11.31 13.54 -11.75
CA LYS A 33 -9.93 13.14 -11.41
C LYS A 33 -9.63 11.74 -11.94
N LYS A 34 -8.40 11.54 -12.41
CA LYS A 34 -7.94 10.24 -12.95
C LYS A 34 -7.76 9.16 -11.88
N HIS A 35 -7.44 9.56 -10.65
CA HIS A 35 -7.03 8.64 -9.59
C HIS A 35 -7.93 8.78 -8.36
N LYS A 36 -8.24 7.65 -7.71
CA LYS A 36 -9.08 7.60 -6.51
C LYS A 36 -8.41 8.09 -5.22
N ILE A 37 -7.17 8.57 -5.34
CA ILE A 37 -6.36 9.07 -4.22
C ILE A 37 -7.07 10.16 -3.41
N HIS A 38 -7.94 10.95 -4.05
CA HIS A 38 -8.68 12.02 -3.38
C HIS A 38 -9.63 11.54 -2.28
N ASN A 39 -9.94 10.24 -2.23
CA ASN A 39 -10.76 9.65 -1.18
C ASN A 39 -9.95 8.95 -0.07
N PHE A 40 -8.62 8.85 -0.18
CA PHE A 40 -7.83 8.09 0.80
C PHE A 40 -7.92 8.65 2.22
N TRP A 41 -8.02 9.97 2.36
CA TRP A 41 -8.22 10.57 3.68
C TRP A 41 -9.49 10.01 4.34
N GLN A 42 -10.56 9.82 3.57
CA GLN A 42 -11.86 9.36 4.08
C GLN A 42 -11.85 7.94 4.68
N ILE A 43 -10.80 7.13 4.46
CA ILE A 43 -10.74 5.73 4.91
C ILE A 43 -10.94 5.60 6.43
N TYR A 44 -10.34 6.49 7.23
CA TYR A 44 -10.49 6.49 8.69
C TYR A 44 -11.96 6.57 9.13
N TRP A 45 -12.72 7.43 8.46
CA TRP A 45 -14.12 7.68 8.76
C TRP A 45 -15.05 6.66 8.08
N ALA A 46 -14.61 6.06 6.98
CA ALA A 46 -15.38 5.10 6.20
C ALA A 46 -15.30 3.67 6.77
N THR A 47 -14.19 3.30 7.43
CA THR A 47 -14.04 1.95 7.97
C THR A 47 -15.03 1.70 9.12
N PRO A 48 -15.79 0.58 9.08
CA PRO A 48 -16.67 0.20 10.18
C PRO A 48 -15.92 -0.42 11.36
N TYR A 49 -14.61 -0.67 11.23
CA TYR A 49 -13.81 -1.39 12.19
C TYR A 49 -13.05 -0.43 13.13
N ASP A 50 -12.68 -0.94 14.31
CA ASP A 50 -11.80 -0.22 15.24
C ASP A 50 -10.32 -0.40 14.88
N GLU A 51 -9.97 -1.58 14.36
CA GLU A 51 -8.64 -1.91 13.82
C GLU A 51 -8.79 -2.26 12.34
N THR A 52 -7.90 -1.77 11.47
CA THR A 52 -8.04 -1.91 10.02
C THR A 52 -6.69 -2.11 9.36
N ILE A 53 -6.56 -3.19 8.59
CA ILE A 53 -5.50 -3.33 7.58
C ILE A 53 -6.07 -2.82 6.26
N VAL A 54 -5.44 -1.78 5.70
CA VAL A 54 -5.77 -1.20 4.40
C VAL A 54 -4.84 -1.81 3.36
N VAL A 55 -5.42 -2.25 2.24
CA VAL A 55 -4.70 -2.87 1.11
C VAL A 55 -5.25 -2.37 -0.22
N ASP A 56 -4.38 -2.27 -1.23
CA ASP A 56 -4.80 -1.99 -2.61
C ASP A 56 -5.61 -3.19 -3.18
N ALA A 57 -6.56 -2.90 -4.08
CA ALA A 57 -7.51 -3.89 -4.61
C ALA A 57 -6.88 -4.94 -5.54
N ASP A 58 -5.64 -4.70 -5.99
CA ASP A 58 -4.80 -5.59 -6.79
C ASP A 58 -3.73 -6.29 -5.94
N MET A 59 -4.14 -6.69 -4.73
CA MET A 59 -3.41 -7.62 -3.88
C MET A 59 -4.00 -9.03 -3.90
N LEU A 60 -3.18 -10.01 -3.55
CA LEU A 60 -3.56 -11.40 -3.37
C LEU A 60 -2.97 -11.94 -2.06
N PHE A 61 -3.82 -12.48 -1.18
CA PHE A 61 -3.39 -13.09 0.09
C PHE A 61 -3.16 -14.59 -0.11
N LEU A 62 -1.97 -15.07 0.27
CA LEU A 62 -1.45 -16.38 -0.12
C LEU A 62 -1.13 -17.30 1.08
N ASN A 63 -1.42 -16.84 2.29
CA ASN A 63 -1.29 -17.61 3.54
C ASN A 63 -2.27 -17.06 4.58
N ASP A 64 -2.41 -17.78 5.70
CA ASP A 64 -3.05 -17.29 6.91
C ASP A 64 -2.15 -16.25 7.62
N TYR A 65 -2.65 -15.02 7.73
CA TYR A 65 -2.01 -13.92 8.48
C TYR A 65 -2.79 -13.51 9.71
N SER A 66 -3.65 -14.36 10.27
CA SER A 66 -4.42 -14.06 11.49
C SER A 66 -3.52 -13.66 12.66
N TYR A 67 -2.28 -14.16 12.69
CA TYR A 67 -1.27 -13.78 13.68
C TYR A 67 -0.87 -12.30 13.62
N TRP A 68 -1.09 -11.60 12.49
CA TRP A 68 -0.83 -10.17 12.37
C TRP A 68 -1.67 -9.34 13.33
N TRP A 69 -2.92 -9.70 13.60
CA TRP A 69 -3.74 -8.93 14.56
C TRP A 69 -3.10 -8.87 15.95
N ASN A 70 -2.55 -10.00 16.43
CA ASN A 70 -1.79 -10.08 17.69
C ASN A 70 -0.46 -9.29 17.66
N TYR A 71 0.08 -9.04 16.47
CA TYR A 71 1.27 -8.22 16.32
C TYR A 71 0.92 -6.73 16.25
N LEU A 72 -0.08 -6.38 15.43
CA LEU A 72 -0.45 -5.04 15.03
C LEU A 72 -1.20 -4.27 16.13
N TYR A 73 -1.93 -4.93 17.03
CA TYR A 73 -2.71 -4.24 18.09
C TYR A 73 -1.85 -3.33 18.99
N LYS A 74 -0.53 -3.60 19.04
CA LYS A 74 0.46 -2.86 19.82
C LYS A 74 0.76 -1.47 19.26
N PHE A 75 0.29 -1.18 18.05
CA PHE A 75 0.53 0.06 17.33
C PHE A 75 -0.79 0.79 17.09
N ASP A 76 -0.71 2.11 16.89
CA ASP A 76 -1.86 2.92 16.48
C ASP A 76 -1.88 3.12 14.95
N LEU A 77 -0.71 3.10 14.32
CA LEU A 77 -0.50 3.20 12.88
C LEU A 77 0.81 2.46 12.55
N LEU A 78 0.79 1.58 11.55
CA LEU A 78 1.97 0.81 11.16
C LEU A 78 2.05 0.61 9.64
N PHE A 79 3.22 0.93 9.09
CA PHE A 79 3.61 0.67 7.72
C PHE A 79 4.70 -0.40 7.68
N PRO A 80 4.78 -1.17 6.58
CA PRO A 80 5.95 -1.98 6.30
C PRO A 80 7.22 -1.13 6.34
N ASN A 81 8.26 -1.65 6.97
CA ASN A 81 9.60 -1.05 6.95
C ASN A 81 10.40 -1.44 5.70
N THR A 82 10.04 -2.57 5.10
CA THR A 82 10.64 -3.14 3.88
C THR A 82 9.56 -3.78 3.02
N ILE A 83 9.82 -3.84 1.72
CA ILE A 83 9.05 -4.61 0.75
C ILE A 83 10.01 -5.50 -0.05
N ILE A 84 9.47 -6.54 -0.66
CA ILE A 84 10.24 -7.54 -1.41
C ILE A 84 9.69 -7.73 -2.82
N ASN A 85 10.48 -8.29 -3.73
CA ASN A 85 10.00 -8.79 -5.02
C ASN A 85 9.60 -10.28 -4.94
N TYR A 86 9.16 -10.87 -6.06
CA TYR A 86 8.75 -12.28 -6.13
C TYR A 86 9.88 -13.29 -5.83
N LYS A 87 11.14 -12.86 -5.93
CA LYS A 87 12.32 -13.65 -5.53
C LYS A 87 12.66 -13.49 -4.04
N GLN A 88 11.83 -12.76 -3.29
CA GLN A 88 12.01 -12.41 -1.88
C GLN A 88 13.21 -11.50 -1.61
N GLU A 89 13.70 -10.79 -2.62
CA GLU A 89 14.77 -9.81 -2.46
C GLU A 89 14.16 -8.50 -1.96
N THR A 90 14.80 -7.85 -0.99
CA THR A 90 14.39 -6.50 -0.55
C THR A 90 14.54 -5.51 -1.69
N ILE A 91 13.49 -4.71 -1.91
CA ILE A 91 13.46 -3.71 -2.98
C ILE A 91 13.21 -2.31 -2.44
N GLN A 92 13.67 -1.35 -3.23
CA GLN A 92 13.39 0.07 -3.11
C GLN A 92 12.72 0.54 -4.41
N HIS A 93 12.09 1.69 -4.42
CA HIS A 93 11.46 2.30 -5.59
C HIS A 93 12.33 3.46 -6.12
N PRO A 94 13.29 3.21 -7.01
CA PRO A 94 14.34 4.19 -7.33
C PRO A 94 13.79 5.52 -7.86
N GLN A 95 12.67 5.47 -8.59
CA GLN A 95 12.01 6.64 -9.16
C GLN A 95 11.50 7.62 -8.09
N TYR A 96 10.90 7.11 -7.01
CA TYR A 96 10.31 7.95 -5.96
C TYR A 96 11.32 8.21 -4.85
N ASP A 97 12.10 7.19 -4.51
CA ASP A 97 13.06 7.23 -3.41
C ASP A 97 14.15 8.27 -3.64
N ARG A 98 14.56 8.52 -4.89
CA ARG A 98 15.51 9.59 -5.17
C ARG A 98 14.96 10.96 -4.77
N ILE A 99 13.77 11.31 -5.25
CA ILE A 99 13.13 12.60 -4.94
C ILE A 99 12.90 12.74 -3.44
N LEU A 100 12.43 11.67 -2.78
CA LEU A 100 12.20 11.65 -1.34
C LEU A 100 13.50 11.78 -0.55
N THR A 101 14.54 11.02 -0.90
CA THR A 101 15.86 11.03 -0.25
C THR A 101 16.54 12.39 -0.41
N ASP A 102 16.52 12.97 -1.62
CA ASP A 102 17.11 14.28 -1.91
C ASP A 102 16.48 15.39 -1.04
N ASN A 103 15.25 15.19 -0.56
CA ASN A 103 14.52 16.13 0.31
C ASN A 103 14.42 15.66 1.77
N ASN A 104 15.24 14.69 2.18
CA ASN A 104 15.25 14.09 3.52
C ASN A 104 13.84 13.64 3.97
N ILE A 105 13.09 13.02 3.06
CA ILE A 105 11.77 12.45 3.30
C ILE A 105 11.89 10.94 3.18
N ARG A 106 11.39 10.21 4.17
CA ARG A 106 11.39 8.75 4.14
C ARG A 106 10.20 8.21 3.35
N SER A 107 10.46 7.31 2.40
CA SER A 107 9.40 6.62 1.65
C SER A 107 8.49 5.78 2.55
N SER A 108 7.21 5.78 2.22
CA SER A 108 6.20 4.86 2.76
C SER A 108 5.97 3.70 1.79
N TYR A 109 5.58 2.55 2.31
CA TYR A 109 5.08 1.43 1.51
C TYR A 109 3.57 1.31 1.72
N GLU A 110 2.84 2.29 1.19
CA GLU A 110 1.45 2.57 1.53
C GLU A 110 0.42 1.65 0.86
N LYS A 111 0.87 0.67 0.07
CA LYS A 111 0.01 -0.32 -0.57
C LYS A 111 -0.62 -1.28 0.43
N MET A 112 0.03 -1.46 1.57
CA MET A 112 -0.49 -2.19 2.72
C MET A 112 -0.07 -1.44 3.98
N PHE A 113 -1.04 -1.04 4.81
CA PHE A 113 -0.76 -0.44 6.11
C PHE A 113 -1.85 -0.76 7.11
N TYR A 114 -1.55 -0.59 8.38
CA TYR A 114 -2.46 -0.87 9.48
C TYR A 114 -2.74 0.41 10.28
N PHE A 115 -3.96 0.58 10.76
CA PHE A 115 -4.25 1.57 11.80
C PHE A 115 -5.33 1.09 12.77
N LYS A 116 -5.32 1.68 13.97
CA LYS A 116 -6.36 1.57 14.99
C LYS A 116 -6.99 2.93 15.19
N LYS A 117 -8.31 2.99 15.32
CA LYS A 117 -9.02 4.23 15.65
C LYS A 117 -8.50 4.79 16.97
N GLY A 118 -8.19 6.08 16.96
CA GLY A 118 -7.47 6.73 18.03
C GLY A 118 -6.82 8.03 17.53
N GLN A 119 -6.20 8.76 18.45
CA GLN A 119 -5.68 10.10 18.19
C GLN A 119 -4.64 10.11 17.06
N VAL A 120 -3.65 9.20 17.10
CA VAL A 120 -2.56 9.16 16.10
C VAL A 120 -3.10 8.92 14.69
N ALA A 121 -3.97 7.91 14.52
CA ALA A 121 -4.56 7.63 13.23
C ALA A 121 -5.46 8.78 12.77
N GLN A 122 -6.30 9.34 13.65
CA GLN A 122 -7.16 10.47 13.31
C GLN A 122 -6.36 11.67 12.82
N GLU A 123 -5.29 12.05 13.53
CA GLU A 123 -4.40 13.14 13.14
C GLU A 123 -3.74 12.87 11.77
N PHE A 124 -3.28 11.64 11.54
CA PHE A 124 -2.72 11.22 10.25
C PHE A 124 -3.69 11.44 9.08
N PHE A 125 -4.93 10.97 9.23
CA PHE A 125 -5.93 11.11 8.17
C PHE A 125 -6.46 12.54 8.01
N THR A 126 -6.49 13.34 9.09
CA THR A 126 -6.80 14.78 9.02
C THR A 126 -5.70 15.55 8.29
N ILE A 127 -4.43 15.28 8.55
CA ILE A 127 -3.33 15.88 7.78
C ILE A 127 -3.40 15.43 6.32
N MET A 128 -3.69 14.15 6.06
CA MET A 128 -3.84 13.63 4.71
C MET A 128 -4.91 14.37 3.91
N GLU A 129 -6.04 14.70 4.53
CA GLU A 129 -7.08 15.52 3.90
C GLU A 129 -6.52 16.88 3.46
N GLN A 130 -5.79 17.57 4.36
CA GLN A 130 -5.19 18.87 4.07
C GLN A 130 -4.15 18.79 2.96
N VAL A 131 -3.29 17.77 2.98
CA VAL A 131 -2.25 17.53 1.96
C VAL A 131 -2.89 17.24 0.61
N ILE A 132 -3.91 16.38 0.55
CA ILE A 132 -4.61 16.05 -0.71
C ILE A 132 -5.30 17.28 -1.30
N LYS A 133 -6.02 18.05 -0.48
CA LYS A 133 -6.76 19.24 -0.94
C LYS A 133 -5.84 20.37 -1.40
N ASN A 134 -4.63 20.45 -0.85
CA ASN A 134 -3.66 21.51 -1.13
C ASN A 134 -2.34 20.96 -1.70
N PHE A 135 -2.37 19.87 -2.46
CA PHE A 135 -1.17 19.12 -2.83
C PHE A 135 -0.12 19.97 -3.55
N GLU A 136 -0.53 20.91 -4.39
CA GLU A 136 0.41 21.83 -5.05
C GLU A 136 1.25 22.58 -4.02
N LYS A 137 0.62 23.25 -3.05
CA LYS A 137 1.34 23.96 -1.99
C LYS A 137 2.33 23.05 -1.26
N PHE A 138 1.88 21.88 -0.80
CA PHE A 138 2.75 20.95 -0.08
C PHE A 138 3.87 20.38 -0.96
N SER A 139 3.62 20.18 -2.24
CA SER A 139 4.64 19.78 -3.22
C SER A 139 5.75 20.83 -3.33
N PHE A 140 5.39 22.11 -3.38
CA PHE A 140 6.37 23.21 -3.37
C PHE A 140 7.16 23.31 -2.07
N ASP A 141 6.49 23.14 -0.92
CA ASP A 141 7.10 23.28 0.40
C ASP A 141 8.07 22.12 0.73
N TYR A 142 7.74 20.89 0.31
CA TYR A 142 8.48 19.68 0.67
C TYR A 142 9.44 19.19 -0.41
N PHE A 143 9.29 19.64 -1.65
CA PHE A 143 10.18 19.27 -2.76
C PHE A 143 10.64 20.51 -3.56
N PRO A 144 11.47 21.39 -2.99
CA PRO A 144 11.92 22.62 -3.63
C PRO A 144 12.62 22.39 -4.99
N ASP A 145 13.41 21.32 -5.12
CA ASP A 145 14.26 21.09 -6.31
C ASP A 145 13.54 20.36 -7.44
N TYR A 146 12.55 19.54 -7.11
CA TYR A 146 11.71 18.83 -8.06
C TYR A 146 10.30 18.86 -7.52
N LYS A 147 9.39 19.63 -8.10
CA LYS A 147 8.05 19.86 -7.56
C LYS A 147 7.04 18.91 -8.23
N PRO A 148 6.70 17.73 -7.66
CA PRO A 148 5.77 16.82 -8.29
C PRO A 148 4.43 17.51 -8.56
N GLN A 149 3.94 17.39 -9.80
CA GLN A 149 2.62 17.91 -10.18
C GLN A 149 1.52 16.85 -9.99
N SER A 150 1.90 15.58 -9.90
CA SER A 150 0.96 14.47 -9.74
C SER A 150 0.72 14.17 -8.27
N CYS A 151 -0.53 14.35 -7.84
CA CYS A 151 -1.01 13.92 -6.53
C CYS A 151 -1.09 12.39 -6.51
N ILE A 152 -0.08 11.73 -5.95
CA ILE A 152 0.02 10.27 -5.86
C ILE A 152 0.38 9.83 -4.44
N THR A 153 -0.03 8.61 -4.09
CA THR A 153 0.16 8.00 -2.76
C THR A 153 1.62 8.08 -2.30
N SER A 154 2.56 7.78 -3.19
CA SER A 154 4.01 7.73 -2.90
C SER A 154 4.64 9.10 -2.57
N TYR A 155 3.91 10.21 -2.71
CA TYR A 155 4.34 11.53 -2.19
C TYR A 155 3.48 11.99 -1.02
N ILE A 156 2.17 11.74 -1.06
CA ILE A 156 1.23 12.19 -0.03
C ILE A 156 1.53 11.56 1.31
N PHE A 157 1.68 10.23 1.35
CA PHE A 157 1.92 9.51 2.60
C PHE A 157 3.23 9.94 3.27
N PRO A 158 4.39 9.98 2.55
CA PRO A 158 5.64 10.48 3.12
C PRO A 158 5.57 11.92 3.64
N ILE A 159 4.89 12.83 2.91
CA ILE A 159 4.67 14.20 3.39
C ILE A 159 3.89 14.20 4.71
N CYS A 160 2.79 13.44 4.80
CA CYS A 160 1.96 13.39 6.02
C CYS A 160 2.75 12.86 7.22
N ILE A 161 3.53 11.79 7.01
CA ILE A 161 4.39 11.20 8.03
C ILE A 161 5.40 12.24 8.53
N LYS A 162 6.10 12.92 7.60
CA LYS A 162 7.11 13.92 7.92
C LYS A 162 6.52 15.15 8.62
N MET A 163 5.33 15.58 8.22
CA MET A 163 4.61 16.68 8.87
C MET A 163 4.30 16.41 10.34
N LEU A 164 4.01 15.15 10.67
CA LEU A 164 3.67 14.72 12.02
C LEU A 164 4.91 14.36 12.86
N GLY A 165 6.07 14.12 12.23
CA GLY A 165 7.30 13.75 12.93
C GLY A 165 7.20 12.39 13.62
N ILE A 166 6.48 11.44 13.01
CA ILE A 166 6.15 10.12 13.58
C ILE A 166 6.96 8.97 12.96
N GLU A 167 7.97 9.27 12.15
CA GLU A 167 8.81 8.29 11.44
C GLU A 167 9.40 7.21 12.36
N ASP A 168 9.72 7.55 13.61
CA ASP A 168 10.40 6.61 14.50
C ASP A 168 9.48 5.53 15.08
N ILE A 169 8.16 5.69 14.97
CA ILE A 169 7.17 4.82 15.64
C ILE A 169 6.22 4.08 14.70
N ILE A 170 6.11 4.49 13.43
CA ILE A 170 5.12 3.94 12.50
C ILE A 170 5.68 2.90 11.51
N TYR A 171 6.97 2.58 11.52
CA TYR A 171 7.53 1.56 10.62
C TYR A 171 7.81 0.27 11.37
N ASP A 172 7.45 -0.85 10.76
CA ASP A 172 7.64 -2.17 11.34
C ASP A 172 9.12 -2.60 11.40
N LYS A 173 9.79 -2.27 12.52
CA LYS A 173 11.21 -2.57 12.74
C LYS A 173 11.54 -4.07 12.75
N ASN A 174 10.56 -4.94 12.96
CA ASN A 174 10.76 -6.39 12.99
C ASN A 174 10.60 -7.05 11.62
N ASN A 175 10.14 -6.31 10.60
CA ASN A 175 9.85 -6.81 9.26
C ASN A 175 8.96 -8.07 9.27
N ILE A 176 7.90 -8.05 10.07
CA ILE A 176 6.83 -9.07 10.12
C ILE A 176 5.73 -8.70 9.13
N PHE A 177 5.37 -7.42 9.06
CA PHE A 177 4.33 -6.84 8.24
C PHE A 177 4.94 -6.29 6.94
N LYS A 178 4.95 -7.13 5.89
CA LYS A 178 5.50 -6.79 4.57
C LYS A 178 4.68 -7.45 3.47
N TYR A 179 4.86 -6.96 2.24
CA TYR A 179 4.20 -7.49 1.05
C TYR A 179 5.21 -7.63 -0.11
N ILE A 180 4.84 -8.43 -1.11
CA ILE A 180 5.57 -8.54 -2.38
C ILE A 180 5.04 -7.48 -3.35
N ASP A 181 5.93 -6.68 -3.94
CA ASP A 181 5.56 -5.70 -4.97
C ASP A 181 6.07 -6.12 -6.35
N MET A 182 5.14 -6.29 -7.29
CA MET A 182 5.45 -6.67 -8.68
C MET A 182 5.77 -5.49 -9.59
N LYS A 183 6.09 -4.31 -9.04
CA LYS A 183 6.52 -3.16 -9.85
C LYS A 183 7.75 -3.52 -10.69
N LEU A 184 7.57 -3.47 -12.02
CA LEU A 184 8.57 -3.90 -13.02
C LEU A 184 9.99 -3.39 -12.76
N SER A 185 10.13 -2.10 -12.40
CA SER A 185 11.43 -1.47 -12.13
C SER A 185 12.19 -2.04 -10.92
N CYS A 186 11.55 -2.91 -10.13
CA CYS A 186 12.06 -3.45 -8.88
C CYS A 186 12.24 -4.98 -8.93
N LEU A 187 11.92 -5.63 -10.05
CA LEU A 187 11.90 -7.10 -10.15
C LEU A 187 13.28 -7.75 -10.27
N ASN A 188 14.36 -6.96 -10.40
CA ASN A 188 15.72 -7.45 -10.68
C ASN A 188 15.75 -8.53 -11.78
N THR A 189 14.86 -8.36 -12.76
CA THR A 189 14.62 -9.26 -13.88
C THR A 189 14.26 -8.40 -15.06
N LYS A 190 14.80 -8.73 -16.24
CA LYS A 190 14.46 -8.02 -17.46
C LYS A 190 13.03 -8.41 -17.87
N ILE A 191 12.11 -7.46 -17.75
CA ILE A 191 10.75 -7.56 -18.26
C ILE A 191 10.65 -6.59 -19.44
N ASP A 192 10.41 -7.12 -20.63
CA ASP A 192 10.29 -6.36 -21.86
C ASP A 192 8.84 -5.88 -22.08
N SER A 193 7.87 -6.60 -21.53
CA SER A 193 6.45 -6.26 -21.52
C SER A 193 6.09 -5.22 -20.45
N SER A 194 5.04 -4.43 -20.68
CA SER A 194 4.43 -3.56 -19.65
C SER A 194 3.62 -4.34 -18.60
N VAL A 195 3.47 -5.64 -18.83
CA VAL A 195 2.70 -6.61 -18.04
C VAL A 195 3.62 -7.78 -17.74
N TRP A 196 3.95 -8.02 -16.46
CA TRP A 196 4.99 -8.99 -16.10
C TRP A 196 4.63 -10.43 -16.44
N ASN A 197 3.33 -10.79 -16.43
CA ASN A 197 2.89 -12.15 -16.73
C ASN A 197 2.87 -12.50 -18.23
N ASN A 198 3.44 -11.64 -19.07
CA ASN A 198 3.79 -11.98 -20.45
C ASN A 198 5.21 -12.54 -20.57
N ASP A 199 6.08 -12.19 -19.60
CA ASP A 199 7.50 -12.56 -19.61
C ASP A 199 7.86 -13.52 -18.47
N LEU A 200 7.04 -13.55 -17.41
CA LEU A 200 7.15 -14.48 -16.29
C LEU A 200 5.94 -15.40 -16.24
N ASP A 201 6.21 -16.69 -16.03
CA ASP A 201 5.17 -17.68 -15.78
C ASP A 201 4.66 -17.58 -14.33
N TYR A 202 3.36 -17.75 -14.15
CA TYR A 202 2.75 -17.95 -12.83
C TYR A 202 1.80 -19.14 -12.87
N TRP A 203 1.66 -19.83 -11.75
CA TRP A 203 0.80 -21.01 -11.66
C TRP A 203 0.40 -21.31 -10.21
N GLY A 204 -0.63 -22.13 -10.06
CA GLY A 204 -1.13 -22.61 -8.78
C GLY A 204 -2.42 -21.93 -8.29
N ASN A 205 -2.63 -21.92 -6.97
CA ASN A 205 -3.87 -21.45 -6.34
C ASN A 205 -3.55 -20.59 -5.09
N TYR A 206 -4.54 -20.29 -4.23
CA TYR A 206 -4.33 -19.46 -3.04
C TYR A 206 -3.42 -20.07 -1.96
N GLU A 207 -3.25 -21.40 -1.94
CA GLU A 207 -2.38 -22.12 -0.99
C GLU A 207 -0.96 -22.30 -1.54
N GLU A 208 -0.87 -22.55 -2.85
CA GLU A 208 0.36 -22.87 -3.55
C GLU A 208 0.49 -21.99 -4.79
N PHE A 209 0.81 -20.71 -4.60
CA PHE A 209 1.02 -19.76 -5.69
C PHE A 209 2.49 -19.58 -6.02
N TYR A 210 2.83 -19.72 -7.29
CA TYR A 210 4.20 -19.61 -7.79
C TYR A 210 4.30 -18.53 -8.87
N ILE A 211 5.40 -17.80 -8.84
CA ILE A 211 5.90 -17.01 -9.96
C ILE A 211 7.25 -17.62 -10.31
N GLU A 212 7.40 -18.08 -11.54
CA GLU A 212 8.49 -18.95 -11.96
C GLU A 212 8.59 -20.19 -11.06
N ASN A 213 9.75 -20.37 -10.42
CA ASN A 213 10.04 -21.42 -9.45
C ASN A 213 10.00 -20.92 -7.99
N PHE A 214 9.51 -19.70 -7.74
CA PHE A 214 9.43 -19.11 -6.41
C PHE A 214 8.01 -19.22 -5.85
N LYS A 215 7.84 -19.96 -4.75
CA LYS A 215 6.59 -19.94 -3.96
C LYS A 215 6.44 -18.58 -3.29
N GLN A 216 5.26 -17.98 -3.43
CA GLN A 216 4.93 -16.68 -2.88
C GLN A 216 4.27 -16.85 -1.50
N TYR A 217 4.81 -16.16 -0.48
CA TYR A 217 4.40 -16.35 0.91
C TYR A 217 3.80 -15.12 1.60
N TYR A 218 3.90 -13.95 0.99
CA TYR A 218 3.40 -12.67 1.53
C TYR A 218 2.24 -12.19 0.66
N PRO A 219 1.43 -11.21 1.12
CA PRO A 219 0.46 -10.60 0.23
C PRO A 219 1.16 -10.07 -1.01
N LEU A 220 0.64 -10.42 -2.17
CA LEU A 220 1.22 -10.14 -3.47
C LEU A 220 0.48 -8.97 -4.11
N HIS A 221 1.10 -7.80 -4.15
CA HIS A 221 0.67 -6.67 -4.96
C HIS A 221 1.10 -6.94 -6.41
N TYR A 222 0.17 -7.48 -7.20
CA TYR A 222 0.48 -8.05 -8.50
C TYR A 222 0.44 -7.06 -9.65
N ARG A 223 0.14 -5.78 -9.40
CA ARG A 223 0.21 -4.63 -10.33
C ARG A 223 0.57 -4.92 -11.79
N ASN A 224 -0.23 -4.39 -12.73
CA ASN A 224 -0.03 -4.53 -14.17
C ASN A 224 -0.08 -5.99 -14.65
N ALA A 225 -0.93 -6.81 -14.03
CA ALA A 225 -1.24 -8.16 -14.50
C ALA A 225 -2.70 -8.48 -14.19
N GLU A 226 -3.26 -9.43 -14.93
CA GLU A 226 -4.51 -10.09 -14.56
C GLU A 226 -4.17 -11.49 -14.07
N ILE A 227 -4.31 -11.69 -12.76
CA ILE A 227 -4.14 -13.02 -12.17
C ILE A 227 -5.48 -13.74 -12.19
N TYR A 228 -5.46 -14.93 -12.77
CA TYR A 228 -6.56 -15.88 -12.70
C TYR A 228 -6.15 -17.01 -11.76
N THR A 229 -6.60 -16.97 -10.51
CA THR A 229 -6.44 -18.08 -9.56
C THR A 229 -7.62 -19.03 -9.69
N LEU A 230 -7.33 -20.31 -9.92
CA LEU A 230 -8.32 -21.40 -9.93
C LEU A 230 -8.65 -21.85 -8.50
#